data_AF-A0A7Y3JFP3-F1
#
_entry.id   AF-A0A7Y3JFP3-F1
#
_cell.length_a   1.000
_cell.length_b   1.000
_cell.length_c   1.000
_cell.angle_alpha   90.00
_cell.angle_beta   90.00
_cell.angle_gamma   90.00
#
_symmetry.space_group_name_H-M   'P 1'
#
loop_
_entity.id
_entity.type
_entity.pdbx_description
1 polymer ?
#
loop_
_entity_poly.entity_id
_entity_poly.type
_entity_poly.pdbx_seq_one_letter_code
_entity_poly.pdbx_strand_id
1 'polypeptide(L)'
;PSAFSMDREAAFLTGFRALRRRFPRLRIVLEHVSTADGILAVLEAGPRTAATITAHHLTYTFDDLAGGSLKPHLFCKPLLKRPSDRQALREAAFSGNPAFFFGSDSAPHVRTDKESALCSAGCYTMPVSLPMLADLFDNAGRLERLEPFVSHFGADFYGLPRNKRKIVLERRPWVVPESYHGVVTPNAGQTVAWQRTS
;
A
#
# COMPACT_ATOMS: atom_id res chain seq x y z
N PRO A 1 9.23 17.61 5.77
CA PRO A 1 9.93 17.62 7.07
C PRO A 1 11.41 17.32 6.90
N SER A 2 12.30 18.09 7.54
CA SER A 2 13.76 17.84 7.60
C SER A 2 14.14 16.65 8.50
N ALA A 3 13.14 15.88 8.96
CA ALA A 3 13.34 14.69 9.78
C ALA A 3 14.14 13.61 9.05
N PHE A 4 14.78 12.76 9.86
CA PHE A 4 15.42 11.53 9.40
C PHE A 4 14.45 10.70 8.56
N SER A 5 14.95 10.06 7.50
CA SER A 5 14.13 9.47 6.43
C SER A 5 13.05 8.50 6.94
N MET A 6 13.35 7.74 7.99
CA MET A 6 12.43 6.80 8.62
C MET A 6 11.35 7.48 9.49
N ASP A 7 11.60 8.70 9.97
CA ASP A 7 10.73 9.41 10.91
C ASP A 7 9.90 10.50 10.21
N ARG A 8 10.05 10.67 8.89
CA ARG A 8 9.38 11.74 8.13
C ARG A 8 7.86 11.68 8.21
N GLU A 9 7.28 10.48 8.20
CA GLU A 9 5.83 10.31 8.34
C GLU A 9 5.37 10.73 9.74
N ALA A 10 5.99 10.19 10.79
CA ALA A 10 5.70 10.56 12.18
C ALA A 10 5.85 12.08 12.42
N ALA A 11 6.91 12.69 11.90
CA ALA A 11 7.13 14.14 11.98
C ALA A 11 6.04 14.95 11.24
N PHE A 12 5.46 14.40 10.16
CA PHE A 12 4.36 15.03 9.44
C PHE A 12 3.05 15.00 10.23
N LEU A 13 2.84 14.02 11.12
CA LEU A 13 1.58 13.84 11.86
C LEU A 13 1.21 15.04 12.74
N THR A 14 2.19 15.82 13.22
CA THR A 14 1.93 17.07 13.95
C THR A 14 1.17 18.07 13.07
N GLY A 15 1.61 18.24 11.82
CA GLY A 15 0.96 19.11 10.84
C GLY A 15 -0.40 18.57 10.40
N PHE A 16 -0.50 17.26 10.19
CA PHE A 16 -1.76 16.58 9.88
C PHE A 16 -2.81 16.79 10.98
N ARG A 17 -2.46 16.59 12.25
CA ARG A 17 -3.37 16.82 13.38
C ARG A 17 -3.79 18.29 13.48
N ALA A 18 -2.87 19.23 13.21
CA ALA A 18 -3.20 20.65 13.15
C ALA A 18 -4.19 20.98 12.01
N LEU A 19 -3.96 20.43 10.82
CA LEU A 19 -4.85 20.55 9.66
C LEU A 19 -6.25 20.01 9.98
N ARG A 20 -6.32 18.83 10.60
CA ARG A 20 -7.58 18.20 11.01
C ARG A 20 -8.37 19.08 11.98
N ARG A 21 -7.72 19.64 13.00
CA ARG A 21 -8.32 20.58 13.97
C ARG A 21 -8.80 21.87 13.29
N ARG A 22 -8.03 22.40 12.35
CA ARG A 22 -8.36 23.67 11.68
C ARG A 22 -9.54 23.55 10.71
N PHE A 23 -9.67 22.41 10.04
CA PHE A 23 -10.68 22.20 9.00
C PHE A 23 -11.55 20.97 9.27
N PRO A 24 -12.31 20.86 10.37
CA PRO A 24 -12.95 19.61 10.81
C PRO A 24 -13.94 19.00 9.80
N ARG A 25 -14.44 19.78 8.82
CA ARG A 25 -15.38 19.30 7.79
C ARG A 25 -14.71 18.81 6.50
N LEU A 26 -13.42 19.11 6.30
CA LEU A 26 -12.66 18.70 5.11
C LEU A 26 -12.48 17.17 5.09
N ARG A 27 -12.68 16.52 3.95
CA ARG A 27 -12.25 15.13 3.79
C ARG A 27 -10.74 15.10 3.57
N ILE A 28 -10.02 14.29 4.35
CA ILE A 28 -8.56 14.17 4.26
C ILE A 28 -8.21 12.69 4.10
N VAL A 29 -7.35 12.38 3.14
CA VAL A 29 -6.72 11.07 3.00
C VAL A 29 -5.25 11.22 3.36
N LEU A 30 -4.77 10.44 4.32
CA LEU A 30 -3.35 10.23 4.53
C LEU A 30 -2.90 9.14 3.57
N GLU A 31 -2.35 9.55 2.42
CA GLU A 31 -1.96 8.62 1.37
C GLU A 31 -0.83 7.69 1.84
N HIS A 32 -0.83 6.47 1.29
CA HIS A 32 0.21 5.42 1.40
C HIS A 32 0.88 5.39 2.78
N VAL A 33 0.06 5.31 3.83
CA VAL A 33 0.51 5.30 5.23
C VAL A 33 1.44 4.11 5.45
N SER A 34 2.58 4.36 6.12
CA SER A 34 3.65 3.36 6.28
C SER A 34 4.00 3.03 7.73
N THR A 35 3.45 3.77 8.70
CA THR A 35 3.79 3.64 10.14
C THR A 35 2.57 3.30 11.01
N ALA A 36 2.83 2.65 12.15
CA ALA A 36 1.82 2.43 13.18
C ALA A 36 1.24 3.76 13.72
N ASP A 37 2.09 4.79 13.88
CA ASP A 37 1.67 6.13 14.30
C ASP A 37 0.70 6.77 13.29
N GLY A 38 0.92 6.55 11.99
CA GLY A 38 0.03 7.02 10.93
C GLY A 38 -1.35 6.36 11.00
N ILE A 39 -1.39 5.04 11.24
CA ILE A 39 -2.65 4.32 11.49
C ILE A 39 -3.38 4.89 12.71
N LEU A 40 -2.68 5.04 13.83
CA LEU A 40 -3.26 5.60 15.05
C LEU A 40 -3.79 7.02 14.82
N ALA A 41 -3.04 7.87 14.13
CA ALA A 41 -3.46 9.24 13.84
C ALA A 41 -4.75 9.30 12.98
N VAL A 42 -4.94 8.36 12.05
CA VAL A 42 -6.17 8.26 11.25
C VAL A 42 -7.36 7.86 12.12
N LEU A 43 -7.17 6.88 13.02
CA LEU A 43 -8.20 6.45 13.97
C LEU A 43 -8.61 7.58 14.92
N GLU A 44 -7.63 8.32 15.45
CA GLU A 44 -7.84 9.47 16.34
C GLU A 44 -8.53 10.65 15.65
N ALA A 45 -8.28 10.84 14.35
CA ALA A 45 -8.80 11.98 13.58
C ALA A 45 -10.32 11.90 13.32
N GLY A 46 -10.94 10.74 13.53
CA GLY A 46 -12.38 10.54 13.44
C GLY A 46 -12.94 10.60 12.01
N PRO A 47 -14.27 10.82 11.87
CA PRO A 47 -14.94 10.73 10.58
C PRO A 47 -14.41 11.78 9.59
N ARG A 48 -14.48 11.49 8.28
CA ARG A 48 -13.91 12.31 7.18
C ARG A 48 -12.39 12.32 7.12
N THR A 49 -11.77 11.37 7.80
CA THR A 49 -10.34 11.08 7.66
C THR A 49 -10.19 9.62 7.27
N ALA A 50 -9.34 9.35 6.29
CA ALA A 50 -9.03 8.01 5.84
C ALA A 50 -7.53 7.89 5.53
N ALA A 51 -7.08 6.68 5.25
CA ALA A 51 -5.76 6.43 4.69
C ALA A 51 -5.82 5.38 3.59
N THR A 52 -4.96 5.55 2.59
CA THR A 52 -4.68 4.49 1.63
C THR A 52 -3.51 3.65 2.11
N ILE A 53 -3.59 2.33 1.88
CA ILE A 53 -2.52 1.40 2.17
C ILE A 53 -2.15 0.67 0.87
N THR A 54 -0.85 0.60 0.59
CA THR A 54 -0.32 -0.01 -0.64
C THR A 54 -0.09 -1.51 -0.46
N ALA A 55 -0.09 -2.26 -1.57
CA ALA A 55 0.23 -3.68 -1.54
C ALA A 55 1.67 -3.92 -1.04
N HIS A 56 2.63 -3.11 -1.48
CA HIS A 56 4.03 -3.28 -1.11
C HIS A 56 4.30 -2.97 0.38
N HIS A 57 3.60 -2.02 1.00
CA HIS A 57 3.73 -1.77 2.45
C HIS A 57 3.08 -2.85 3.30
N LEU A 58 2.07 -3.57 2.80
CA LEU A 58 1.50 -4.74 3.46
C LEU A 58 2.40 -5.97 3.32
N THR A 59 3.16 -6.08 2.24
CA THR A 59 4.01 -7.23 1.95
C THR A 59 5.38 -7.10 2.62
N TYR A 60 6.06 -5.97 2.42
CA TYR A 60 7.50 -5.84 2.68
C TYR A 60 7.82 -4.94 3.87
N THR A 61 9.02 -5.14 4.42
CA THR A 61 9.64 -4.36 5.48
C THR A 61 10.95 -3.76 4.98
N PHE A 62 11.59 -2.92 5.79
CA PHE A 62 12.91 -2.39 5.45
C PHE A 62 13.96 -3.50 5.29
N ASP A 63 13.83 -4.62 6.00
CA ASP A 63 14.73 -5.77 5.86
C ASP A 63 14.61 -6.43 4.48
N ASP A 64 13.42 -6.43 3.88
CA ASP A 64 13.24 -6.92 2.51
C ASP A 64 13.97 -6.04 1.48
N LEU A 65 14.04 -4.73 1.75
CA LEU A 65 14.75 -3.74 0.93
C LEU A 65 16.27 -3.81 1.14
N ALA A 66 16.74 -3.89 2.38
CA ALA A 66 18.15 -3.63 2.73
C ALA A 66 18.73 -4.52 3.84
N GLY A 67 18.05 -5.59 4.26
CA GLY A 67 18.56 -6.54 5.27
C GLY A 67 19.59 -7.54 4.73
N GLY A 68 19.67 -7.69 3.41
CA GLY A 68 20.72 -8.41 2.70
C GLY A 68 21.32 -7.54 1.60
N SER A 69 21.31 -8.01 0.35
CA SER A 69 21.59 -7.14 -0.79
C SER A 69 20.47 -6.12 -0.98
N LEU A 70 20.84 -4.88 -1.33
CA LEU A 70 19.88 -3.82 -1.63
C LEU A 70 18.99 -4.22 -2.81
N LYS A 71 17.67 -4.21 -2.62
CA LYS A 71 16.67 -4.48 -3.67
C LYS A 71 16.07 -3.17 -4.17
N PRO A 72 16.62 -2.52 -5.21
CA PRO A 72 16.19 -1.18 -5.64
C PRO A 72 14.71 -1.13 -6.04
N HIS A 73 14.16 -2.23 -6.58
CA HIS A 73 12.76 -2.33 -6.99
C HIS A 73 11.75 -2.26 -5.83
N LEU A 74 12.21 -2.34 -4.57
CA LEU A 74 11.42 -2.11 -3.36
C LEU A 74 11.58 -0.69 -2.79
N PHE A 75 12.54 0.10 -3.29
CA PHE A 75 12.76 1.46 -2.82
C PHE A 75 11.59 2.38 -3.26
N CYS A 76 10.86 2.91 -2.30
CA CYS A 76 9.70 3.80 -2.47
C CYS A 76 9.68 4.90 -1.39
N LYS A 77 8.75 5.84 -1.51
CA LYS A 77 8.48 6.87 -0.49
C LYS A 77 6.98 6.88 -0.17
N PRO A 78 6.58 6.81 1.11
CA PRO A 78 7.41 6.60 2.30
C PRO A 78 8.25 5.32 2.21
N LEU A 79 9.40 5.29 2.90
CA LEU A 79 10.22 4.07 2.92
C LEU A 79 9.46 2.93 3.60
N LEU A 80 9.71 1.69 3.17
CA LEU A 80 9.35 0.51 3.96
C LEU A 80 9.88 0.64 5.40
N LYS A 81 9.09 0.18 6.37
CA LYS A 81 9.33 0.41 7.80
C LYS A 81 9.63 -0.89 8.55
N ARG A 82 9.57 -0.86 9.88
CA ARG A 82 9.85 -2.01 10.73
C ARG A 82 8.73 -3.07 10.58
N PRO A 83 9.00 -4.33 10.94
CA PRO A 83 7.96 -5.37 10.99
C PRO A 83 6.73 -4.98 11.82
N SER A 84 6.91 -4.23 12.91
CA SER A 84 5.82 -3.71 13.76
C SER A 84 4.91 -2.73 13.01
N ASP A 85 5.49 -1.85 12.19
CA ASP A 85 4.73 -0.92 11.36
C ASP A 85 3.92 -1.67 10.32
N ARG A 86 4.55 -2.61 9.59
CA ARG A 86 3.84 -3.49 8.63
C ARG A 86 2.69 -4.25 9.31
N GLN A 87 2.89 -4.73 10.53
CA GLN A 87 1.86 -5.44 11.27
C GLN A 87 0.66 -4.52 11.58
N ALA A 88 0.89 -3.28 12.01
CA ALA A 88 -0.17 -2.29 12.22
C ALA A 88 -0.92 -1.97 10.92
N LEU A 89 -0.22 -1.86 9.79
CA LEU A 89 -0.85 -1.67 8.47
C LEU A 89 -1.74 -2.85 8.09
N ARG A 90 -1.27 -4.09 8.34
CA ARG A 90 -2.05 -5.31 8.09
C ARG A 90 -3.30 -5.37 8.95
N GLU A 91 -3.18 -5.10 10.25
CA GLU A 91 -4.33 -5.05 11.16
C GLU A 91 -5.37 -4.03 10.69
N ALA A 92 -4.92 -2.84 10.27
CA ALA A 92 -5.80 -1.82 9.71
C ALA A 92 -6.50 -2.30 8.41
N ALA A 93 -5.75 -2.83 7.44
CA ALA A 93 -6.29 -3.30 6.17
C ALA A 93 -7.27 -4.47 6.33
N PHE A 94 -6.98 -5.41 7.25
CA PHE A 94 -7.78 -6.61 7.47
C PHE A 94 -8.97 -6.38 8.42
N SER A 95 -9.04 -5.22 9.09
CA SER A 95 -10.08 -4.92 10.10
C SER A 95 -11.50 -4.80 9.52
N GLY A 96 -11.63 -4.47 8.24
CA GLY A 96 -12.90 -4.07 7.66
C GLY A 96 -13.36 -2.67 8.08
N ASN A 97 -12.48 -1.86 8.68
CA ASN A 97 -12.75 -0.46 9.00
C ASN A 97 -12.73 0.40 7.72
N PRO A 98 -13.80 1.14 7.40
CA PRO A 98 -13.90 1.92 6.16
C PRO A 98 -12.95 3.13 6.08
N ALA A 99 -12.23 3.46 7.17
CA ALA A 99 -11.19 4.48 7.15
C ALA A 99 -9.92 4.03 6.39
N PHE A 100 -9.76 2.73 6.10
CA PHE A 100 -8.61 2.20 5.38
C PHE A 100 -9.06 1.54 4.09
N PHE A 101 -8.51 2.00 2.96
CA PHE A 101 -8.79 1.43 1.65
C PHE A 101 -7.56 1.35 0.77
N PHE A 102 -7.66 0.61 -0.32
CA PHE A 102 -6.53 0.40 -1.20
C PHE A 102 -6.17 1.68 -1.97
N GLY A 103 -4.88 2.01 -1.98
CA GLY A 103 -4.26 2.90 -2.95
C GLY A 103 -2.95 2.25 -3.39
N SER A 104 -2.78 2.01 -4.70
CA SER A 104 -1.66 1.18 -5.16
C SER A 104 -0.30 1.82 -4.95
N ASP A 105 -0.26 3.15 -5.07
CA ASP A 105 0.97 3.93 -5.28
C ASP A 105 1.90 3.24 -6.29
N SER A 106 1.30 2.71 -7.36
CA SER A 106 2.05 2.05 -8.41
C SER A 106 2.82 3.09 -9.20
N ALA A 107 4.13 3.16 -8.99
CA ALA A 107 5.02 4.15 -9.59
C ALA A 107 6.07 3.45 -10.46
N PRO A 108 5.78 3.24 -11.77
CA PRO A 108 6.71 2.60 -12.69
C PRO A 108 7.91 3.50 -12.98
N HIS A 109 9.10 2.91 -12.95
CA HIS A 109 10.34 3.50 -13.43
C HIS A 109 11.07 2.49 -14.32
N VAL A 110 11.75 2.98 -15.36
CA VAL A 110 12.57 2.11 -16.21
C VAL A 110 13.69 1.49 -15.37
N ARG A 111 14.12 0.28 -15.77
CA ARG A 111 15.12 -0.49 -15.01
C ARG A 111 16.39 0.31 -14.70
N THR A 112 16.89 1.09 -15.66
CA THR A 112 18.09 1.92 -15.51
C THR A 112 17.97 2.96 -14.40
N ASP A 113 16.78 3.51 -14.16
CA ASP A 113 16.57 4.51 -13.11
C ASP A 113 16.48 3.88 -11.73
N LYS A 114 16.08 2.61 -11.65
CA LYS A 114 16.05 1.82 -10.42
C LYS A 114 17.43 1.26 -10.10
N GLU A 115 18.15 0.75 -11.09
CA GLU A 115 19.46 0.11 -10.96
C GLU A 115 20.59 1.13 -11.18
N SER A 116 20.53 2.26 -10.48
CA SER A 116 21.53 3.33 -10.55
C SER A 116 21.92 3.85 -9.16
N ALA A 117 23.02 4.63 -9.11
CA ALA A 117 23.43 5.34 -7.90
C ALA A 117 22.39 6.39 -7.45
N LEU A 118 21.54 6.87 -8.36
CA LEU A 118 20.44 7.80 -8.09
C LEU A 118 19.09 7.09 -8.25
N CYS A 119 18.93 5.97 -7.53
CA CYS A 119 17.74 5.12 -7.62
C CYS A 119 16.43 5.91 -7.45
N SER A 120 15.55 5.81 -8.43
CA SER A 120 14.20 6.38 -8.36
C SER A 120 13.33 5.65 -7.33
N ALA A 121 12.60 6.42 -6.53
CA ALA A 121 11.67 5.89 -5.53
C ALA A 121 10.32 5.58 -6.18
N GLY A 122 9.89 4.32 -6.10
CA GLY A 122 8.62 3.86 -6.64
C GLY A 122 8.59 2.34 -6.81
N CYS A 123 7.46 1.72 -6.50
CA CYS A 123 7.21 0.30 -6.69
C CYS A 123 6.17 0.13 -7.80
N TYR A 124 6.49 -0.62 -8.86
CA TYR A 124 5.51 -0.94 -9.90
C TYR A 124 4.66 -2.14 -9.49
N THR A 125 3.45 -1.87 -9.01
CA THR A 125 2.56 -2.91 -8.45
C THR A 125 1.28 -3.12 -9.26
N MET A 126 0.95 -2.23 -10.21
CA MET A 126 -0.30 -2.31 -10.98
C MET A 126 -0.64 -3.73 -11.50
N PRO A 127 0.28 -4.47 -12.17
CA PRO A 127 -0.06 -5.77 -12.74
C PRO A 127 -0.24 -6.89 -11.69
N VAL A 128 0.23 -6.69 -10.46
CA VAL A 128 0.33 -7.74 -9.43
C VAL A 128 -0.42 -7.42 -8.14
N SER A 129 -0.86 -6.17 -7.95
CA SER A 129 -1.41 -5.70 -6.67
C SER A 129 -2.63 -6.48 -6.19
N LEU A 130 -3.62 -6.75 -7.05
CA LEU A 130 -4.81 -7.50 -6.67
C LEU A 130 -4.51 -8.97 -6.33
N PRO A 131 -3.75 -9.72 -7.15
CA PRO A 131 -3.15 -11.00 -6.75
C PRO A 131 -2.45 -11.00 -5.40
N MET A 132 -1.57 -10.03 -5.15
CA MET A 132 -0.81 -9.92 -3.89
C MET A 132 -1.73 -9.67 -2.70
N LEU A 133 -2.72 -8.79 -2.86
CA LEU A 133 -3.69 -8.51 -1.81
C LEU A 133 -4.58 -9.72 -1.52
N ALA A 134 -5.02 -10.45 -2.55
CA ALA A 134 -5.77 -11.68 -2.35
C ALA A 134 -4.97 -12.69 -1.53
N ASP A 135 -3.70 -12.90 -1.86
CA ASP A 135 -2.81 -13.78 -1.08
C ASP A 135 -2.67 -13.30 0.38
N LEU A 136 -2.45 -12.00 0.61
CA LEU A 136 -2.33 -11.45 1.96
C LEU A 136 -3.61 -11.61 2.81
N PHE A 137 -4.78 -11.28 2.24
CA PHE A 137 -6.06 -11.36 2.95
C PHE A 137 -6.49 -12.82 3.18
N ASP A 138 -6.23 -13.69 2.21
CA ASP A 138 -6.49 -15.13 2.30
C ASP A 138 -5.63 -15.81 3.36
N ASN A 139 -4.32 -15.56 3.36
CA ASN A 139 -3.40 -16.08 4.38
C ASN A 139 -3.73 -15.57 5.79
N ALA A 140 -4.39 -14.41 5.90
CA ALA A 140 -4.89 -13.87 7.16
C ALA A 140 -6.25 -14.44 7.58
N GLY A 141 -6.90 -15.28 6.76
CA GLY A 141 -8.26 -15.78 7.00
C GLY A 141 -9.31 -14.65 6.98
N ARG A 142 -9.11 -13.67 6.09
CA ARG A 142 -9.91 -12.43 5.98
C ARG A 142 -10.29 -12.11 4.53
N LEU A 143 -10.34 -13.11 3.64
CA LEU A 143 -10.60 -12.90 2.21
C LEU A 143 -11.90 -12.12 1.93
N GLU A 144 -12.91 -12.27 2.79
CA GLU A 144 -14.18 -11.53 2.73
C GLU A 144 -14.02 -10.00 2.92
N ARG A 145 -12.89 -9.54 3.47
CA ARG A 145 -12.57 -8.13 3.67
C ARG A 145 -11.87 -7.50 2.47
N LEU A 146 -11.39 -8.31 1.52
CA LEU A 146 -10.67 -7.82 0.35
C LEU A 146 -11.53 -6.91 -0.51
N GLU A 147 -12.73 -7.36 -0.90
CA GLU A 147 -13.61 -6.60 -1.80
C GLU A 147 -13.97 -5.21 -1.22
N PRO A 148 -14.42 -5.08 0.05
CA PRO A 148 -14.64 -3.76 0.64
C PRO A 148 -13.39 -2.87 0.62
N PHE A 149 -12.22 -3.42 0.96
CA PHE A 149 -10.95 -2.69 0.99
C PHE A 149 -10.53 -2.16 -0.38
N VAL A 150 -10.69 -2.94 -1.47
CA VAL A 150 -10.24 -2.57 -2.81
C VAL A 150 -11.31 -1.86 -3.67
N SER A 151 -12.59 -1.90 -3.28
CA SER A 151 -13.67 -1.44 -4.17
C SER A 151 -14.78 -0.62 -3.52
N HIS A 152 -15.08 -0.79 -2.22
CA HIS A 152 -16.22 -0.12 -1.58
C HIS A 152 -15.79 1.12 -0.80
N PHE A 153 -14.87 0.96 0.15
CA PHE A 153 -14.55 1.99 1.14
C PHE A 153 -14.00 3.27 0.50
N GLY A 154 -13.15 3.15 -0.53
CA GLY A 154 -12.68 4.30 -1.31
C GLY A 154 -13.84 5.02 -2.01
N ALA A 155 -14.68 4.29 -2.76
CA ALA A 155 -15.82 4.89 -3.47
C ALA A 155 -16.75 5.63 -2.49
N ASP A 156 -17.07 5.00 -1.36
CA ASP A 156 -17.92 5.60 -0.33
C ASP A 156 -17.29 6.86 0.28
N PHE A 157 -15.98 6.85 0.58
CA PHE A 157 -15.27 8.01 1.12
C PHE A 157 -15.24 9.19 0.14
N TYR A 158 -14.98 8.91 -1.13
CA TYR A 158 -14.97 9.90 -2.21
C TYR A 158 -16.38 10.37 -2.61
N GLY A 159 -17.45 9.69 -2.17
CA GLY A 159 -18.83 9.98 -2.56
C GLY A 159 -19.12 9.60 -4.01
N LEU A 160 -18.46 8.56 -4.52
CA LEU A 160 -18.61 8.04 -5.86
C LEU A 160 -19.49 6.79 -5.85
N PRO A 161 -20.23 6.49 -6.93
CA PRO A 161 -20.97 5.24 -7.05
C PRO A 161 -20.01 4.04 -7.06
N ARG A 162 -20.38 2.96 -6.39
CA ARG A 162 -19.64 1.69 -6.45
C ARG A 162 -19.70 1.10 -7.85
N ASN A 163 -18.63 0.40 -8.23
CA ASN A 163 -18.56 -0.30 -9.50
C ASN A 163 -19.64 -1.40 -9.59
N LYS A 164 -20.25 -1.55 -10.77
CA LYS A 164 -21.20 -2.64 -11.07
C LYS A 164 -20.56 -3.84 -11.76
N ARG A 165 -19.39 -3.61 -12.40
CA ARG A 165 -18.61 -4.67 -13.04
C ARG A 165 -17.85 -5.44 -11.99
N LYS A 166 -17.66 -6.73 -12.25
CA LYS A 166 -16.86 -7.63 -11.42
C LYS A 166 -15.59 -8.00 -12.17
N ILE A 167 -14.56 -8.28 -11.40
CA ILE A 167 -13.35 -8.98 -11.84
C ILE A 167 -13.30 -10.32 -11.12
N VAL A 168 -12.52 -11.25 -11.65
CA VAL A 168 -12.37 -12.57 -11.02
C VAL A 168 -10.90 -12.78 -10.65
N LEU A 169 -10.68 -13.10 -9.38
CA LEU A 169 -9.41 -13.60 -8.85
C LEU A 169 -9.57 -15.08 -8.57
N GLU A 170 -8.75 -15.91 -9.20
CA GLU A 170 -8.73 -17.36 -8.99
C GLU A 170 -7.49 -17.75 -8.21
N ARG A 171 -7.61 -18.73 -7.30
CA ARG A 171 -6.47 -19.34 -6.61
C ARG A 171 -5.73 -20.26 -7.58
N ARG A 172 -5.04 -19.64 -8.53
CA ARG A 172 -4.29 -20.27 -9.60
C ARG A 172 -2.86 -19.73 -9.55
N PRO A 173 -1.88 -20.51 -9.06
CA PRO A 173 -0.50 -20.09 -9.02
C PRO A 173 0.03 -19.71 -10.41
N TRP A 174 0.75 -18.60 -10.48
CA TRP A 174 1.40 -18.13 -11.71
C TRP A 174 2.72 -17.43 -11.38
N VAL A 175 3.64 -17.47 -12.33
CA VAL A 175 4.94 -16.78 -12.21
C VAL A 175 4.80 -15.37 -12.77
N VAL A 176 5.14 -14.38 -11.95
CA VAL A 176 5.16 -12.98 -12.36
C VAL A 176 6.30 -12.79 -13.39
N PRO A 177 6.03 -12.22 -14.58
CA PRO A 177 7.05 -11.88 -15.56
C PRO A 177 8.21 -11.08 -14.96
N GLU A 178 9.41 -11.35 -15.45
CA GLU A 178 10.65 -10.64 -15.06
C GLU A 178 10.56 -9.12 -15.28
N SER A 179 9.75 -8.69 -16.25
CA SER A 179 9.41 -7.29 -16.46
C SER A 179 8.15 -7.14 -17.30
N TYR A 180 7.55 -5.96 -17.23
CA TYR A 180 6.49 -5.50 -18.12
C TYR A 180 7.00 -4.28 -18.87
N HIS A 181 7.24 -4.41 -20.17
CA HIS A 181 7.77 -3.32 -21.01
C HIS A 181 9.03 -2.67 -20.42
N GLY A 182 9.95 -3.47 -19.87
CA GLY A 182 11.20 -2.98 -19.27
C GLY A 182 11.09 -2.44 -17.84
N VAL A 183 9.89 -2.47 -17.24
CA VAL A 183 9.66 -2.10 -15.83
C VAL A 183 9.55 -3.36 -14.97
N VAL A 184 10.30 -3.40 -13.87
CA VAL A 184 10.37 -4.55 -12.97
C VAL A 184 9.38 -4.36 -11.81
N THR A 185 8.65 -5.41 -11.45
CA THR A 185 7.74 -5.41 -10.29
C THR A 185 8.46 -5.98 -9.04
N PRO A 186 7.98 -5.69 -7.81
CA PRO A 186 8.52 -6.27 -6.58
C PRO A 186 8.60 -7.82 -6.53
N ASN A 187 7.71 -8.51 -7.26
CA ASN A 187 7.61 -9.97 -7.29
C ASN A 187 8.10 -10.56 -8.62
N ALA A 188 8.85 -9.83 -9.44
CA ALA A 188 9.38 -10.33 -10.71
C ALA A 188 10.08 -11.70 -10.53
N GLY A 189 9.72 -12.67 -11.37
CA GLY A 189 10.24 -14.05 -11.32
C GLY A 189 9.67 -14.92 -10.20
N GLN A 190 8.85 -14.37 -9.30
CA GLN A 190 8.27 -15.11 -8.18
C GLN A 190 6.88 -15.67 -8.52
N THR A 191 6.51 -16.76 -7.85
CA THR A 191 5.16 -17.32 -7.92
C THR A 191 4.21 -16.60 -6.98
N VAL A 192 3.05 -16.18 -7.49
CA VAL A 192 1.93 -15.65 -6.68
C VAL A 192 0.76 -16.63 -6.76
N ALA A 193 0.10 -16.89 -5.63
CA ALA A 193 -0.93 -17.93 -5.49
C ALA A 193 -2.26 -17.60 -6.18
N TRP A 194 -2.56 -16.32 -6.35
CA TRP A 194 -3.79 -15.82 -6.95
C TRP A 194 -3.51 -15.18 -8.31
N GLN A 195 -4.41 -15.33 -9.27
CA GLN A 195 -4.32 -14.73 -10.59
C GLN A 195 -5.62 -14.00 -10.93
N ARG A 196 -5.54 -12.83 -11.58
CA ARG A 196 -6.72 -12.20 -12.19
C ARG A 196 -7.02 -12.85 -13.53
N THR A 197 -8.23 -13.39 -13.70
CA THR A 197 -8.67 -14.10 -14.91
C THR A 197 -9.71 -13.34 -15.74
N SER A 198 -10.36 -12.31 -15.15
CA SER A 198 -11.18 -11.31 -15.86
C SER A 198 -11.20 -9.97 -15.13
#